data_AF-A0A960HT55-F1
#
_entry.id   AF-A0A960HT55-F1
#
_cell.length_a   1.000
_cell.length_b   1.000
_cell.length_c   1.000
_cell.angle_alpha   90.00
_cell.angle_beta   90.00
_cell.angle_gamma   90.00
#
_symmetry.space_group_name_H-M   'P 1'
#
loop_
_entity.id
_entity.type
_entity.pdbx_description
1 polymer ?
#
loop_
_entity_poly.entity_id
_entity_poly.type
_entity_poly.pdbx_seq_one_letter_code
_entity_poly.pdbx_strand_id
1 'polypeptide(L)'
;MTADLSIVVPTFNESANIEALIERVSIALEGLSWEMIVVDDDSPDGTADVAKAIARHDGRVRCIRRVNRRGLSGACVEGILSSSAPFVAVMDADLQHDETLLLPMYRSVRSGAADIAVGSRYSTGNAVATGFSSLRARISRCGTALAK
;
A
#
# COMPACT_ATOMS: atom_id res chain seq x y z
N MET A 1 -20.94 -3.29 6.41
CA MET A 1 -20.65 -1.83 6.42
C MET A 1 -19.63 -1.59 5.33
N THR A 2 -19.81 -0.55 4.52
CA THR A 2 -18.84 -0.16 3.48
C THR A 2 -17.62 0.50 4.11
N ALA A 3 -16.42 0.15 3.68
CA ALA A 3 -15.19 0.77 4.18
C ALA A 3 -15.13 2.27 3.81
N ASP A 4 -14.54 3.09 4.68
CA ASP A 4 -14.24 4.49 4.38
C ASP A 4 -12.92 4.62 3.57
N LEU A 5 -11.97 3.71 3.79
CA LEU A 5 -10.67 3.70 3.12
C LEU A 5 -10.34 2.30 2.57
N SER A 6 -10.01 2.21 1.27
CA SER A 6 -9.44 1.00 0.69
C SER A 6 -7.94 1.14 0.51
N ILE A 7 -7.19 0.14 0.95
CA ILE A 7 -5.73 0.10 0.85
C ILE A 7 -5.38 -0.92 -0.21
N VAL A 8 -4.89 -0.45 -1.34
CA VAL A 8 -4.49 -1.30 -2.47
C VAL A 8 -3.03 -1.69 -2.28
N VAL A 9 -2.79 -2.99 -2.20
CA VAL A 9 -1.49 -3.58 -1.96
C VAL A 9 -1.12 -4.45 -3.17
N PRO A 10 -0.37 -3.93 -4.15
CA PRO A 10 0.12 -4.73 -5.27
C PRO A 10 1.24 -5.68 -4.79
N THR A 11 1.20 -6.94 -5.22
CA THR A 11 2.13 -7.97 -4.72
C THR A 11 2.72 -8.85 -5.81
N PHE A 12 3.99 -9.21 -5.63
CA PHE A 12 4.67 -10.28 -6.34
C PHE A 12 5.77 -10.88 -5.46
N ASN A 13 5.59 -12.13 -5.01
CA ASN A 13 6.46 -12.82 -4.03
C ASN A 13 6.50 -12.18 -2.63
N GLU A 14 5.34 -11.94 -2.03
CA GLU A 14 5.20 -11.22 -0.75
C GLU A 14 4.50 -12.05 0.34
N SER A 15 4.42 -13.38 0.17
CA SER A 15 3.66 -14.29 1.06
C SER A 15 4.03 -14.14 2.54
N ALA A 16 5.31 -13.92 2.84
CA ALA A 16 5.82 -13.77 4.19
C ALA A 16 5.44 -12.44 4.86
N ASN A 17 5.05 -11.42 4.07
CA ASN A 17 4.82 -10.07 4.58
C ASN A 17 3.33 -9.73 4.78
N ILE A 18 2.42 -10.43 4.10
CA ILE A 18 0.98 -10.12 4.10
C ILE A 18 0.39 -10.06 5.52
N GLU A 19 0.67 -11.06 6.35
CA GLU A 19 0.09 -11.13 7.70
C GLU A 19 0.57 -9.98 8.59
N ALA A 20 1.89 -9.74 8.61
CA ALA A 20 2.49 -8.65 9.37
C ALA A 20 2.01 -7.27 8.88
N LEU A 21 1.84 -7.09 7.58
CA LEU A 21 1.31 -5.86 7.00
C LEU A 21 -0.11 -5.57 7.48
N ILE A 22 -0.99 -6.58 7.44
CA ILE A 22 -2.39 -6.46 7.87
C ILE A 22 -2.48 -6.10 9.35
N GLU A 23 -1.66 -6.75 10.20
CA GLU A 23 -1.61 -6.45 11.64
C GLU A 23 -1.21 -5.00 11.89
N ARG A 24 -0.11 -4.55 11.27
CA ARG A 24 0.40 -3.18 11.41
C ARG A 24 -0.61 -2.13 10.93
N VAL A 25 -1.23 -2.35 9.77
CA VAL A 25 -2.29 -1.49 9.25
C VAL A 25 -3.49 -1.46 10.19
N SER A 26 -3.86 -2.60 10.78
CA SER A 26 -4.96 -2.67 11.75
C SER A 26 -4.71 -1.82 12.98
N ILE A 27 -3.47 -1.78 13.47
CA ILE A 27 -3.07 -0.92 14.59
C ILE A 27 -3.07 0.55 14.15
N ALA A 28 -2.45 0.87 13.02
CA ALA A 28 -2.33 2.25 12.52
C ALA A 28 -3.68 2.91 12.22
N LEU A 29 -4.69 2.11 11.87
CA LEU A 29 -6.03 2.56 11.50
C LEU A 29 -7.11 2.19 12.52
N GLU A 30 -6.74 1.99 13.78
CA GLU A 30 -7.69 1.71 14.85
C GLU A 30 -8.82 2.78 14.88
N GLY A 31 -10.07 2.31 14.92
CA GLY A 31 -11.26 3.17 14.90
C GLY A 31 -11.69 3.70 13.52
N LEU A 32 -10.94 3.43 12.44
CA LEU A 32 -11.33 3.72 11.06
C LEU A 32 -11.93 2.48 10.39
N SER A 33 -13.00 2.66 9.60
CA SER A 33 -13.50 1.58 8.74
C SER A 33 -12.64 1.48 7.49
N TRP A 34 -11.93 0.37 7.31
CA TRP A 34 -11.02 0.18 6.18
C TRP A 34 -11.11 -1.24 5.59
N GLU A 35 -10.70 -1.38 4.33
CA GLU A 35 -10.44 -2.67 3.68
C GLU A 35 -9.03 -2.70 3.07
N MET A 36 -8.45 -3.89 2.93
CA MET A 36 -7.22 -4.13 2.18
C MET A 36 -7.50 -5.00 0.98
N ILE A 37 -7.07 -4.53 -0.19
CA ILE A 37 -7.20 -5.23 -1.46
C ILE A 37 -5.79 -5.64 -1.90
N VAL A 38 -5.44 -6.90 -1.64
CA VAL A 38 -4.19 -7.50 -2.11
C VAL A 38 -4.37 -7.85 -3.59
N VAL A 39 -3.55 -7.26 -4.45
CA VAL A 39 -3.59 -7.48 -5.91
C VAL A 39 -2.33 -8.24 -6.32
N ASP A 40 -2.46 -9.54 -6.51
CA ASP A 40 -1.34 -10.46 -6.70
C ASP A 40 -1.12 -10.84 -8.17
N ASP A 41 0.12 -10.74 -8.64
CA ASP A 41 0.54 -11.01 -10.02
C ASP A 41 0.90 -12.46 -10.28
N ASP A 42 0.03 -13.35 -9.81
CA ASP A 42 0.17 -14.80 -9.94
C ASP A 42 1.48 -15.29 -9.29
N SER A 43 1.69 -14.88 -8.04
CA SER A 43 2.94 -15.16 -7.34
C SER A 43 3.15 -16.67 -7.16
N PRO A 44 4.35 -17.20 -7.49
CA PRO A 44 4.67 -18.62 -7.31
C PRO A 44 4.86 -19.02 -5.84
N ASP A 45 5.05 -18.06 -4.94
CA ASP A 45 5.30 -18.29 -3.52
C ASP A 45 4.02 -18.50 -2.68
N GLY A 46 2.84 -18.47 -3.30
CA GLY A 46 1.57 -18.62 -2.60
C GLY A 46 1.02 -17.35 -1.97
N THR A 47 1.53 -16.15 -2.31
CA THR A 47 1.01 -14.86 -1.81
C THR A 47 -0.52 -14.76 -1.89
N ALA A 48 -1.12 -15.10 -3.03
CA ALA A 48 -2.57 -15.09 -3.19
C ALA A 48 -3.29 -16.09 -2.26
N ASP A 49 -2.68 -17.22 -1.97
CA ASP A 49 -3.28 -18.25 -1.12
C ASP A 49 -3.26 -17.81 0.35
N VAL A 50 -2.18 -17.17 0.80
CA VAL A 50 -2.09 -16.52 2.12
C VAL A 50 -3.16 -15.44 2.26
N ALA A 51 -3.24 -14.50 1.32
CA ALA A 51 -4.23 -13.43 1.36
C ALA A 51 -5.68 -13.96 1.37
N LYS A 52 -5.98 -15.01 0.59
CA LYS A 52 -7.29 -15.66 0.58
C LYS A 52 -7.58 -16.42 1.87
N ALA A 53 -6.59 -17.04 2.49
CA ALA A 53 -6.77 -17.71 3.77
C ALA A 53 -7.15 -16.70 4.87
N ILE A 54 -6.51 -15.52 4.86
CA ILE A 54 -6.84 -14.41 5.76
C ILE A 54 -8.25 -13.89 5.51
N ALA A 55 -8.61 -13.64 4.25
CA ALA A 55 -9.95 -13.17 3.85
C ALA A 55 -11.11 -14.08 4.31
N ARG A 56 -10.86 -15.36 4.63
CA ARG A 56 -11.89 -16.27 5.16
C ARG A 56 -12.33 -15.95 6.59
N HIS A 57 -11.48 -15.27 7.35
CA HIS A 57 -11.73 -14.96 8.76
C HIS A 57 -11.65 -13.46 9.08
N ASP A 58 -10.98 -12.66 8.25
CA ASP A 58 -11.01 -11.19 8.30
C ASP A 58 -11.73 -10.62 7.08
N GLY A 59 -12.97 -10.16 7.28
CA GLY A 59 -13.80 -9.57 6.22
C GLY A 59 -13.29 -8.22 5.69
N ARG A 60 -12.24 -7.63 6.29
CA ARG A 60 -11.57 -6.43 5.76
C ARG A 60 -10.62 -6.76 4.62
N VAL A 61 -10.22 -8.03 4.45
CA VAL A 61 -9.18 -8.43 3.49
C VAL A 61 -9.80 -9.06 2.26
N ARG A 62 -9.35 -8.63 1.08
CA ARG A 62 -9.73 -9.18 -0.23
C ARG A 62 -8.48 -9.46 -1.06
N CYS A 63 -8.58 -10.45 -1.94
CA CYS A 63 -7.50 -10.80 -2.86
C CYS A 63 -8.00 -10.84 -4.31
N ILE A 64 -7.29 -10.13 -5.18
CA ILE A 64 -7.43 -10.20 -6.64
C ILE A 64 -6.17 -10.87 -7.18
N ARG A 65 -6.30 -12.07 -7.75
CA ARG A 65 -5.17 -12.77 -8.40
C ARG A 65 -5.22 -12.54 -9.91
N ARG A 66 -4.14 -12.01 -10.48
CA ARG A 66 -4.02 -11.63 -11.88
C ARG A 66 -3.19 -12.64 -12.66
N VAL A 67 -3.85 -13.71 -13.10
CA VAL A 67 -3.21 -14.81 -13.86
C VAL A 67 -2.67 -14.30 -15.20
N ASN A 68 -1.44 -14.70 -15.55
CA ASN A 68 -0.74 -14.32 -16.79
C ASN A 68 -0.60 -12.80 -17.03
N ARG A 69 -0.69 -11.99 -15.98
CA ARG A 69 -0.56 -10.53 -16.03
C ARG A 69 0.49 -10.10 -15.02
N ARG A 70 1.29 -9.09 -15.37
CA ARG A 70 2.29 -8.51 -14.47
C ARG A 70 2.38 -7.01 -14.64
N GLY A 71 2.67 -6.31 -13.54
CA GLY A 71 3.06 -4.92 -13.56
C GLY A 71 2.40 -4.13 -12.42
N LEU A 72 3.24 -3.43 -11.66
CA LEU A 72 2.87 -2.66 -10.47
C LEU A 72 1.71 -1.69 -10.74
N SER A 73 1.87 -0.79 -11.71
CA SER A 73 0.85 0.22 -12.01
C SER A 73 -0.49 -0.39 -12.40
N GLY A 74 -0.47 -1.50 -13.15
CA GLY A 74 -1.69 -2.23 -13.49
C GLY A 74 -2.36 -2.83 -12.26
N ALA A 75 -1.58 -3.35 -11.30
CA ALA A 75 -2.13 -3.91 -10.06
C ALA A 75 -2.80 -2.82 -9.23
N CYS A 76 -2.13 -1.66 -9.12
CA CYS A 76 -2.69 -0.50 -8.44
C CYS A 76 -4.02 -0.07 -9.08
N VAL A 77 -4.07 0.08 -10.40
CA VAL A 77 -5.30 0.49 -11.12
C VAL A 77 -6.42 -0.53 -10.92
N GLU A 78 -6.14 -1.82 -11.04
CA GLU A 78 -7.15 -2.88 -10.85
C GLU A 78 -7.68 -2.90 -9.41
N GLY A 79 -6.80 -2.72 -8.42
CA GLY A 79 -7.21 -2.57 -7.02
C GLY A 79 -8.09 -1.35 -6.79
N ILE A 80 -7.69 -0.18 -7.31
CA ILE A 80 -8.45 1.07 -7.21
C ILE A 80 -9.84 0.91 -7.83
N LEU A 81 -9.94 0.34 -9.04
CA LEU A 81 -11.22 0.15 -9.73
C LEU A 81 -12.14 -0.90 -9.06
N SER A 82 -11.58 -1.76 -8.22
CA SER A 82 -12.35 -2.76 -7.46
C SER A 82 -12.85 -2.26 -6.10
N SER A 83 -12.42 -1.07 -5.70
CA SER A 83 -12.82 -0.41 -4.45
C SER A 83 -14.21 0.20 -4.58
N SER A 84 -14.95 0.18 -3.46
CA SER A 84 -16.18 0.97 -3.29
C SER A 84 -16.04 2.07 -2.23
N ALA A 85 -14.86 2.18 -1.60
CA ALA A 85 -14.62 3.19 -0.58
C ALA A 85 -14.44 4.58 -1.22
N PRO A 86 -14.84 5.65 -0.51
CA PRO A 86 -14.66 7.02 -0.98
C PRO A 86 -13.19 7.46 -1.04
N PHE A 87 -12.30 6.82 -0.28
CA PHE A 87 -10.87 7.11 -0.27
C PHE A 87 -10.07 5.85 -0.59
N VAL A 88 -8.98 6.03 -1.34
CA VAL A 88 -8.07 4.94 -1.69
C VAL A 88 -6.63 5.33 -1.37
N ALA A 89 -5.89 4.41 -0.76
CA ALA A 89 -4.46 4.48 -0.58
C ALA A 89 -3.78 3.36 -1.38
N VAL A 90 -2.55 3.59 -1.83
CA VAL A 90 -1.70 2.57 -2.44
C VAL A 90 -0.45 2.43 -1.58
N MET A 91 -0.10 1.19 -1.21
CA MET A 91 1.12 0.91 -0.46
C MET A 91 1.74 -0.43 -0.87
N ASP A 92 3.06 -0.51 -0.92
CA ASP A 92 3.79 -1.77 -1.13
C ASP A 92 3.67 -2.73 0.07
N ALA A 93 3.87 -4.04 -0.19
CA ALA A 93 3.76 -5.07 0.83
C ALA A 93 5.06 -5.37 1.61
N ASP A 94 6.19 -4.82 1.19
CA ASP A 94 7.53 -5.17 1.69
C ASP A 94 7.90 -4.58 3.06
N LEU A 95 6.93 -3.94 3.74
CA LEU A 95 7.07 -3.27 5.03
C LEU A 95 8.07 -2.11 5.05
N GLN A 96 8.48 -1.57 3.89
CA GLN A 96 9.33 -0.36 3.82
C GLN A 96 8.53 0.93 3.97
N HIS A 97 7.25 0.90 3.64
CA HIS A 97 6.34 2.01 3.89
C HIS A 97 5.90 2.01 5.35
N ASP A 98 5.88 3.21 5.95
CA ASP A 98 5.37 3.43 7.29
C ASP A 98 3.85 3.54 7.26
N GLU A 99 3.16 2.48 7.68
CA GLU A 99 1.70 2.40 7.75
C GLU A 99 1.09 3.46 8.69
N THR A 100 1.85 3.98 9.66
CA THR A 100 1.35 4.99 10.61
C THR A 100 1.04 6.33 9.93
N LEU A 101 1.57 6.53 8.72
CA LEU A 101 1.27 7.69 7.88
C LEU A 101 -0.10 7.60 7.18
N LEU A 102 -0.71 6.42 7.09
CA LEU A 102 -2.02 6.27 6.42
C LEU A 102 -3.10 7.12 7.08
N LEU A 103 -3.18 7.13 8.42
CA LEU A 103 -4.20 7.88 9.15
C LEU A 103 -4.09 9.41 8.98
N PRO A 104 -2.93 10.06 9.18
CA PRO A 104 -2.81 11.50 8.94
C PRO A 104 -3.00 11.87 7.46
N MET A 105 -2.51 11.04 6.52
CA MET A 105 -2.76 11.25 5.08
C MET A 105 -4.25 11.20 4.74
N TYR A 106 -4.94 10.17 5.25
CA TYR A 106 -6.39 10.02 5.12
C TYR A 106 -7.14 11.23 5.68
N ARG A 107 -6.78 11.70 6.89
CA ARG A 107 -7.42 12.87 7.52
C ARG A 107 -7.22 14.14 6.70
N SER A 108 -6.02 14.35 6.14
CA SER A 108 -5.73 15.48 5.25
C SER A 108 -6.68 15.50 4.05
N VAL A 109 -6.84 14.35 3.38
CA VAL A 109 -7.72 14.26 2.21
C VAL A 109 -9.20 14.34 2.60
N ARG A 110 -9.64 13.62 3.63
CA ARG A 110 -11.04 13.61 4.10
C ARG A 110 -11.53 14.99 4.55
N SER A 111 -10.67 15.79 5.16
CA SER A 111 -11.02 17.16 5.59
C SER A 111 -11.10 18.17 4.45
N GLY A 112 -10.69 17.80 3.23
CA GLY A 112 -10.59 18.72 2.10
C GLY A 112 -9.35 19.63 2.15
N ALA A 113 -8.38 19.36 3.03
CA ALA A 113 -7.13 20.11 3.07
C ALA A 113 -6.21 19.81 1.86
N ALA A 114 -6.39 18.64 1.23
CA ALA A 114 -5.72 18.26 -0.01
C ALA A 114 -6.59 17.29 -0.82
N ASP A 115 -6.47 17.30 -2.14
CA ASP A 115 -7.09 16.28 -2.99
C ASP A 115 -6.29 14.97 -3.00
N ILE A 116 -4.97 15.07 -2.82
CA ILE A 116 -4.03 13.95 -2.82
C ILE A 116 -2.99 14.15 -1.73
N ALA A 117 -2.69 13.10 -0.97
CA ALA A 117 -1.57 13.04 -0.03
C ALA A 117 -0.51 12.05 -0.52
N VAL A 118 0.77 12.40 -0.38
CA VAL A 118 1.90 11.57 -0.83
C VAL A 118 2.90 11.37 0.31
N GLY A 119 3.22 10.11 0.61
CA GLY A 119 4.32 9.76 1.49
C GLY A 119 5.66 10.10 0.83
N SER A 120 6.41 11.07 1.39
CA SER A 120 7.66 11.54 0.81
C SER A 120 8.85 11.31 1.74
N ARG A 121 9.85 10.58 1.25
CA ARG A 121 11.17 10.41 1.88
C ARG A 121 11.99 11.69 1.96
N TYR A 122 11.57 12.76 1.29
CA TYR A 122 12.27 14.03 1.19
C TYR A 122 11.49 15.20 1.81
N SER A 123 10.39 14.91 2.51
CA SER A 123 9.70 15.95 3.28
C SER A 123 10.60 16.42 4.42
N THR A 124 10.71 17.74 4.57
CA THR A 124 11.52 18.41 5.60
C THR A 124 10.95 18.10 6.99
N GLY A 125 11.37 16.99 7.59
CA GLY A 125 10.94 16.62 8.94
C GLY A 125 11.25 15.20 9.38
N ASN A 126 11.23 14.20 8.49
CA ASN A 126 11.48 12.81 8.86
C ASN A 126 12.80 12.30 8.29
N ALA A 127 13.60 11.70 9.19
CA ALA A 127 14.95 11.23 8.95
C ALA A 127 15.03 10.39 7.67
N VAL A 128 15.90 10.82 6.75
CA VAL A 128 16.37 9.98 5.66
C VAL A 128 16.85 8.67 6.28
N ALA A 129 16.15 7.58 5.96
CA ALA A 129 16.49 6.24 6.43
C ALA A 129 18.01 6.00 6.31
N THR A 130 18.63 5.66 7.42
CA THR A 130 20.07 5.45 7.62
C THR A 130 20.66 4.24 6.87
N GLY A 131 19.92 3.68 5.90
CA GLY A 131 20.21 2.40 5.25
C GLY A 131 20.72 2.44 3.82
N PHE A 132 20.90 3.60 3.19
CA PHE A 132 21.35 3.69 1.80
C PHE A 132 22.75 4.28 1.67
N SER A 133 23.61 3.62 0.88
CA SER A 133 24.89 4.21 0.48
C SER A 133 24.63 5.56 -0.21
N SER A 134 25.51 6.53 0.03
CA SER A 134 25.43 7.89 -0.52
C SER A 134 25.26 7.92 -2.04
N LEU A 135 25.66 6.86 -2.74
CA LEU A 135 25.50 6.67 -4.18
C LEU A 135 24.03 6.45 -4.60
N ARG A 136 23.27 5.60 -3.89
CA ARG A 136 21.84 5.36 -4.19
C ARG A 136 21.00 6.62 -3.98
N ALA A 137 21.30 7.39 -2.93
CA ALA A 137 20.62 8.66 -2.68
C ALA A 137 20.90 9.69 -3.79
N ARG A 138 22.11 9.72 -4.37
CA ARG A 138 22.44 10.58 -5.52
C ARG A 138 21.72 10.15 -6.80
N ILE A 139 21.67 8.86 -7.10
CA ILE A 139 20.97 8.34 -8.28
C ILE A 139 19.47 8.66 -8.19
N SER A 140 18.86 8.45 -7.02
CA SER A 140 17.43 8.78 -6.78
C SER A 140 17.14 10.28 -7.01
N ARG A 141 18.01 11.16 -6.50
CA ARG A 141 17.87 12.61 -6.70
C ARG A 141 18.03 13.02 -8.16
N CYS A 142 18.99 12.43 -8.89
CA CYS A 142 19.14 12.69 -10.33
C CYS A 142 17.94 12.20 -11.14
N GLY A 143 17.40 11.01 -10.83
CA GLY A 143 16.18 10.50 -11.47
C GLY A 143 14.98 11.42 -11.25
N THR A 144 14.84 11.97 -10.03
CA THR A 144 13.77 12.94 -9.71
C THR A 144 13.95 14.26 -10.48
N ALA A 145 15.19 14.70 -10.70
CA ALA A 145 15.47 15.93 -11.45
C ALA A 145 15.25 15.80 -12.96
N LEU A 146 15.47 14.60 -13.52
CA LEU A 146 15.27 14.30 -14.95
C LEU A 146 13.81 14.06 -15.33
N ALA A 147 12.92 13.84 -14.36
CA ALA A 147 11.49 13.63 -14.57
C ALA A 147 10.68 14.95 -14.61
N LYS A 148 11.34 16.11 -14.60
CA LYS A 148 10.75 17.43 -14.88
C LYS A 148 10.95 17.80 -16.34
#